data_AF-A0A7X5TCW4-F1
#
_entry.id   AF-A0A7X5TCW4-F1
#
_cell.length_a   1.000
_cell.length_b   1.000
_cell.length_c   1.000
_cell.angle_alpha   90.00
_cell.angle_beta   90.00
_cell.angle_gamma   90.00
#
_symmetry.space_group_name_H-M   'P 1'
#
loop_
_entity.id
_entity.type
_entity.pdbx_description
1 polymer ?
#
loop_
_entity_poly.entity_id
_entity_poly.type
_entity_poly.pdbx_seq_one_letter_code
_entity_poly.pdbx_strand_id
1 'polypeptide(L)'
;MSAPTGFGKIRSLFWPIYANEHKKFVPMFLIFFLICFNYNILRATKDALIVTAPSSGAEALPFLKVWAILPAALFFTFIFTRLSNRLSRERVYYVLMSIFLVFFVIFATVLFPFRDTLHPHALADQWQEILPKGFNGLIAIFRNWTYTTFYIMSEMWSTMIMTVLFWGFANEVTSFRNGKRYYAILALGANLATILSGRLSSVVCQHQYNPSLPFR
;
A
#
# COMPACT_ATOMS: atom_id res chain seq x y z
N MET A 1 -31.77 -28.64 -15.11
CA MET A 1 -31.13 -28.03 -13.93
C MET A 1 -31.80 -26.68 -13.67
N SER A 2 -32.58 -26.60 -12.59
CA SER A 2 -33.45 -25.47 -12.26
C SER A 2 -32.66 -24.17 -12.03
N ALA A 3 -33.12 -23.06 -12.62
CA ALA A 3 -32.64 -21.72 -12.31
C ALA A 3 -32.78 -21.45 -10.80
N PRO A 4 -31.76 -20.89 -10.12
CA PRO A 4 -31.88 -20.64 -8.69
C PRO A 4 -32.92 -19.55 -8.46
N THR A 5 -33.82 -19.83 -7.51
CA THR A 5 -34.79 -18.89 -6.95
C THR A 5 -34.10 -17.58 -6.59
N GLY A 6 -34.62 -16.48 -7.11
CA GLY A 6 -34.07 -15.14 -6.88
C GLY A 6 -34.00 -14.82 -5.38
N PHE A 7 -32.98 -14.06 -4.97
CA PHE A 7 -32.91 -13.55 -3.61
C PHE A 7 -34.17 -12.71 -3.29
N GLY A 8 -34.70 -12.81 -2.07
CA GLY A 8 -35.71 -11.86 -1.58
C GLY A 8 -35.14 -10.43 -1.50
N LYS A 9 -36.00 -9.41 -1.61
CA LYS A 9 -35.61 -7.98 -1.77
C LYS A 9 -34.55 -7.48 -0.77
N ILE A 10 -34.68 -7.88 0.50
CA ILE A 10 -33.73 -7.48 1.57
C ILE A 10 -32.39 -8.21 1.41
N ARG A 11 -32.43 -9.52 1.12
CA ARG A 11 -31.22 -10.33 0.95
C ARG A 11 -30.46 -9.96 -0.33
N SER A 12 -31.16 -9.62 -1.42
CA SER A 12 -30.51 -9.10 -2.63
C SER A 12 -29.79 -7.77 -2.40
N LEU A 13 -30.26 -6.97 -1.45
CA LEU A 13 -29.70 -5.65 -1.16
C LEU A 13 -28.47 -5.74 -0.23
N PHE A 14 -28.58 -6.47 0.89
CA PHE A 14 -27.53 -6.50 1.92
C PHE A 14 -26.49 -7.61 1.74
N TRP A 15 -26.89 -8.79 1.28
CA TRP A 15 -25.99 -9.94 1.16
C TRP A 15 -26.38 -10.88 0.01
N PRO A 16 -26.18 -10.46 -1.25
CA PRO A 16 -26.45 -11.26 -2.44
C PRO A 16 -25.39 -12.37 -2.66
N ILE A 17 -25.16 -13.23 -1.66
CA ILE A 17 -24.24 -14.37 -1.74
C ILE A 17 -24.98 -15.66 -1.35
N TYR A 18 -24.82 -16.69 -2.18
CA TYR A 18 -25.40 -18.02 -1.94
C TYR A 18 -24.54 -18.84 -0.97
N ALA A 19 -25.14 -19.76 -0.21
CA ALA A 19 -24.42 -20.55 0.81
C ALA A 19 -23.18 -21.29 0.26
N ASN A 20 -23.31 -21.87 -0.94
CA ASN A 20 -22.23 -22.57 -1.64
C ASN A 20 -21.07 -21.67 -2.09
N GLU A 21 -21.29 -20.36 -2.21
CA GLU A 21 -20.31 -19.38 -2.65
C GLU A 21 -19.38 -18.92 -1.52
N HIS A 22 -19.77 -19.11 -0.26
CA HIS A 22 -19.05 -18.58 0.91
C HIS A 22 -17.62 -19.12 1.01
N LYS A 23 -17.40 -20.40 0.64
CA LYS A 23 -16.07 -21.03 0.68
C LYS A 23 -15.03 -20.32 -0.19
N LYS A 24 -15.46 -19.63 -1.25
CA LYS A 24 -14.58 -18.83 -2.12
C LYS A 24 -14.62 -17.35 -1.77
N PHE A 25 -15.82 -16.83 -1.50
CA PHE A 25 -16.01 -15.41 -1.28
C PHE A 25 -15.39 -14.92 0.04
N VAL A 26 -15.60 -15.63 1.14
CA VAL A 26 -15.13 -15.16 2.47
C VAL A 26 -13.61 -15.00 2.52
N PRO A 27 -12.79 -15.98 2.06
CA PRO A 27 -11.34 -15.79 2.00
C PRO A 27 -10.92 -14.60 1.12
N MET A 28 -11.53 -14.46 -0.07
CA MET A 28 -11.25 -13.36 -0.98
C MET A 28 -11.62 -11.99 -0.38
N PHE A 29 -12.76 -11.91 0.31
CA PHE A 29 -13.19 -10.72 1.04
C PHE A 29 -12.21 -10.35 2.16
N LEU A 30 -11.77 -11.33 2.96
CA LEU A 30 -10.81 -11.10 4.03
C LEU A 30 -9.45 -10.63 3.50
N ILE A 31 -8.96 -11.26 2.42
CA ILE A 31 -7.71 -10.83 1.76
C ILE A 31 -7.84 -9.39 1.27
N PHE A 32 -8.93 -9.05 0.58
CA PHE A 32 -9.13 -7.69 0.08
C PHE A 32 -9.24 -6.68 1.21
N PHE A 33 -10.02 -7.00 2.24
CA PHE A 33 -10.19 -6.17 3.43
C PHE A 33 -8.83 -5.87 4.08
N LEU A 34 -7.98 -6.88 4.29
CA LEU A 34 -6.65 -6.70 4.87
C LEU A 34 -5.72 -5.88 3.95
N ILE A 35 -5.77 -6.10 2.64
CA ILE A 35 -5.00 -5.30 1.67
C ILE A 35 -5.41 -3.83 1.73
N CYS A 36 -6.72 -3.55 1.71
CA CYS A 36 -7.27 -2.20 1.82
C CYS A 36 -6.97 -1.57 3.18
N PHE A 37 -7.04 -2.34 4.25
CA PHE A 37 -6.72 -1.89 5.60
C PHE A 37 -5.27 -1.40 5.69
N ASN A 38 -4.33 -2.23 5.25
CA ASN A 38 -2.91 -1.87 5.19
C ASN A 38 -2.67 -0.66 4.29
N TYR A 39 -3.29 -0.64 3.10
CA TYR A 39 -3.19 0.49 2.18
C TYR A 39 -3.62 1.82 2.84
N ASN A 40 -4.72 1.83 3.58
CA ASN A 40 -5.20 3.06 4.21
C ASN A 40 -4.28 3.55 5.34
N ILE A 41 -3.66 2.64 6.10
CA ILE A 41 -2.63 3.00 7.08
C ILE A 41 -1.41 3.59 6.35
N LEU A 42 -0.85 2.84 5.39
CA LEU A 42 0.32 3.27 4.62
C LEU A 42 0.11 4.62 3.92
N ARG A 43 -1.09 4.84 3.38
CA ARG A 43 -1.48 6.10 2.72
C ARG A 43 -1.38 7.29 3.68
N ALA A 44 -1.87 7.16 4.90
CA ALA A 44 -1.81 8.25 5.88
C ALA A 44 -0.38 8.44 6.40
N THR A 45 0.34 7.34 6.66
CA THR A 45 1.68 7.38 7.23
C THR A 45 2.74 7.92 6.25
N LYS A 46 2.68 7.55 4.97
CA LYS A 46 3.72 7.93 4.00
C LYS A 46 3.83 9.45 3.80
N ASP A 47 2.69 10.13 3.71
CA ASP A 47 2.64 11.58 3.49
C ASP A 47 3.13 12.30 4.75
N ALA A 48 2.67 11.85 5.92
CA ALA A 48 3.10 12.38 7.21
C ALA A 48 4.63 12.28 7.39
N LEU A 49 5.22 11.10 7.14
CA LEU A 49 6.66 10.87 7.30
C LEU A 49 7.52 11.82 6.46
N ILE A 50 7.13 12.10 5.21
CA ILE A 50 7.89 13.00 4.34
C ILE A 50 7.69 14.47 4.70
N VAL A 51 6.47 14.87 5.04
CA VAL A 51 6.14 16.26 5.35
C VAL A 51 6.76 16.70 6.67
N THR A 52 6.84 15.80 7.66
CA THR A 52 7.42 16.10 8.98
C THR A 52 8.92 15.82 9.06
N ALA A 53 9.56 15.39 7.96
CA ALA A 53 10.97 15.06 7.97
C ALA A 53 11.87 16.32 8.11
N PRO A 54 13.06 16.20 8.72
CA PRO A 54 14.00 17.31 8.84
C PRO A 54 14.38 17.90 7.47
N SER A 55 14.31 19.23 7.37
CA SER A 55 14.64 20.00 6.17
C SER A 55 13.96 19.46 4.89
N SER A 56 12.73 18.99 5.08
CA SER A 56 11.75 18.60 4.06
C SER A 56 10.52 19.51 4.20
N GLY A 57 9.41 19.13 3.58
CA GLY A 57 8.13 19.81 3.69
C GLY A 57 7.14 19.27 2.68
N ALA A 58 5.96 19.90 2.64
CA ALA A 58 4.95 19.57 1.64
C ALA A 58 5.44 19.84 0.21
N GLU A 59 6.41 20.75 0.01
CA GLU A 59 7.02 20.99 -1.29
C GLU A 59 7.78 19.78 -1.87
N ALA A 60 8.15 18.79 -1.05
CA ALA A 60 8.84 17.59 -1.54
C ALA A 60 7.89 16.64 -2.30
N LEU A 61 6.58 16.70 -2.03
CA LEU A 61 5.60 15.75 -2.58
C LEU A 61 5.50 15.77 -4.11
N PRO A 62 5.42 16.94 -4.80
CA PRO A 62 5.42 16.98 -6.25
C PRO A 62 6.69 16.39 -6.86
N PHE A 63 7.86 16.67 -6.26
CA PHE A 63 9.14 16.11 -6.72
C PHE A 63 9.18 14.61 -6.53
N LEU A 64 8.70 14.11 -5.39
CA LEU A 64 8.65 12.69 -5.10
C LEU A 64 7.74 11.96 -6.11
N LYS A 65 6.61 12.55 -6.49
CA LYS A 65 5.72 11.98 -7.52
C LYS A 65 6.39 11.85 -8.88
N VAL A 66 7.08 12.88 -9.33
CA VAL A 66 7.69 12.92 -10.66
C VAL A 66 9.00 12.14 -10.71
N TRP A 67 9.87 12.31 -9.71
CA TRP A 67 11.25 11.83 -9.77
C TRP A 67 11.50 10.52 -9.03
N ALA A 68 10.61 10.13 -8.11
CA ALA A 68 10.73 8.88 -7.37
C ALA A 68 9.65 7.87 -7.77
N ILE A 69 8.37 8.23 -7.67
CA ILE A 69 7.26 7.31 -7.93
C ILE A 69 7.22 6.89 -9.40
N LEU A 70 7.31 7.84 -10.35
CA LEU A 70 7.21 7.50 -11.77
C LEU A 70 8.32 6.53 -12.22
N PRO A 71 9.62 6.77 -11.92
CA PRO A 71 10.67 5.79 -12.23
C PRO A 71 10.45 4.46 -11.52
N ALA A 72 10.02 4.47 -10.25
CA ALA A 72 9.72 3.25 -9.52
C ALA A 72 8.57 2.47 -10.15
N ALA A 73 7.50 3.14 -10.60
CA ALA A 73 6.38 2.48 -11.27
C ALA A 73 6.82 1.79 -12.56
N LEU A 74 7.70 2.40 -13.35
CA LEU A 74 8.29 1.78 -14.54
C LEU A 74 9.14 0.56 -14.16
N PHE A 75 9.97 0.69 -13.12
CA PHE A 75 10.84 -0.38 -12.63
C PHE A 75 10.03 -1.57 -12.10
N PHE A 76 9.03 -1.33 -11.25
CA PHE A 76 8.16 -2.37 -10.72
C PHE A 76 7.29 -3.01 -11.81
N THR A 77 6.84 -2.23 -12.80
CA THR A 77 6.15 -2.79 -13.98
C THR A 77 7.06 -3.73 -14.74
N PHE A 78 8.31 -3.33 -14.99
CA PHE A 78 9.29 -4.20 -15.63
C PHE A 78 9.51 -5.50 -14.83
N ILE A 79 9.67 -5.41 -13.50
CA ILE A 79 9.76 -6.59 -12.62
C ILE A 79 8.53 -7.48 -12.76
N PHE A 80 7.33 -6.91 -12.64
CA PHE A 80 6.07 -7.65 -12.74
C PHE A 80 5.95 -8.37 -14.09
N THR A 81 6.25 -7.70 -15.20
CA THR A 81 6.22 -8.29 -16.54
C THR A 81 7.24 -9.43 -16.66
N ARG A 82 8.47 -9.22 -16.19
CA ARG A 82 9.52 -10.27 -16.21
C ARG A 82 9.12 -11.50 -15.40
N LEU A 83 8.57 -11.30 -14.20
CA LEU A 83 8.12 -12.40 -13.34
C LEU A 83 6.90 -13.12 -13.96
N SER A 84 5.93 -12.38 -14.48
CA SER A 84 4.71 -12.93 -15.07
C SER A 84 4.96 -13.76 -16.34
N ASN A 85 6.05 -13.46 -17.07
CA ASN A 85 6.44 -14.23 -18.24
C ASN A 85 7.21 -15.53 -17.90
N ARG A 86 7.69 -15.68 -16.66
CA ARG A 86 8.58 -16.79 -16.25
C ARG A 86 7.98 -17.69 -15.17
N LEU A 87 7.07 -17.17 -14.36
CA LEU A 87 6.49 -17.86 -13.22
C LEU A 87 4.98 -18.00 -13.39
N SER A 88 4.40 -19.02 -12.75
CA SER A 88 2.95 -19.12 -12.58
C SER A 88 2.43 -17.93 -11.79
N ARG A 89 1.20 -17.47 -12.08
CA ARG A 89 0.56 -16.33 -11.40
C ARG A 89 0.59 -16.40 -9.87
N GLU A 90 0.33 -17.57 -9.30
CA GLU A 90 0.40 -17.81 -7.86
C GLU A 90 1.80 -17.49 -7.29
N ARG A 91 2.86 -17.97 -7.96
CA ARG A 91 4.25 -17.66 -7.58
C ARG A 91 4.56 -16.17 -7.74
N VAL A 92 4.05 -15.51 -8.79
CA VAL A 92 4.21 -14.05 -8.95
C VAL A 92 3.57 -13.31 -7.77
N TYR A 93 2.37 -13.72 -7.37
CA TYR A 93 1.67 -13.15 -6.21
C TYR A 93 2.52 -13.28 -4.94
N TYR A 94 3.02 -14.49 -4.65
CA TYR A 94 3.84 -14.72 -3.46
C TYR A 94 5.14 -13.94 -3.49
N VAL A 95 5.88 -13.96 -4.60
CA VAL A 95 7.16 -13.25 -4.73
C VAL A 95 6.97 -11.75 -4.52
N LEU A 96 6.00 -11.14 -5.19
CA LEU A 96 5.75 -9.70 -5.04
C LEU A 96 5.29 -9.38 -3.63
N MET A 97 4.31 -10.10 -3.08
CA MET A 97 3.85 -9.86 -1.70
C MET A 97 5.02 -9.95 -0.71
N SER A 98 5.88 -10.97 -0.83
CA SER A 98 7.06 -11.13 0.02
C SER A 98 8.04 -9.96 -0.09
N ILE A 99 8.29 -9.41 -1.30
CA ILE A 99 9.16 -8.24 -1.47
C ILE A 99 8.64 -7.04 -0.68
N PHE A 100 7.34 -6.75 -0.75
CA PHE A 100 6.74 -5.64 0.00
C PHE A 100 6.80 -5.88 1.51
N LEU A 101 6.44 -7.08 1.98
CA LEU A 101 6.45 -7.40 3.41
C LEU A 101 7.87 -7.34 3.99
N VAL A 102 8.85 -7.94 3.31
CA VAL A 102 10.26 -7.90 3.72
C VAL A 102 10.74 -6.45 3.78
N PHE A 103 10.40 -5.62 2.80
CA PHE A 103 10.74 -4.20 2.85
C PHE A 103 10.14 -3.50 4.08
N PHE A 104 8.85 -3.68 4.37
CA PHE A 104 8.22 -3.00 5.51
C PHE A 104 8.78 -3.47 6.85
N VAL A 105 9.15 -4.75 6.96
CA VAL A 105 9.87 -5.28 8.13
C VAL A 105 11.23 -4.61 8.26
N ILE A 106 12.04 -4.60 7.19
CA ILE A 106 13.36 -3.95 7.18
C ILE A 106 13.24 -2.46 7.50
N PHE A 107 12.21 -1.79 6.98
CA PHE A 107 11.97 -0.38 7.27
C PHE A 107 11.71 -0.17 8.76
N ALA A 108 10.78 -0.94 9.34
CA ALA A 108 10.43 -0.80 10.75
C ALA A 108 11.57 -1.15 11.70
N THR A 109 12.40 -2.16 11.38
CA THR A 109 13.43 -2.65 12.30
C THR A 109 14.83 -2.08 12.07
N VAL A 110 15.13 -1.59 10.87
CA VAL A 110 16.47 -1.11 10.50
C VAL A 110 16.41 0.32 9.97
N LEU A 111 15.69 0.58 8.88
CA LEU A 111 15.81 1.89 8.22
C LEU A 111 15.24 3.05 9.05
N PHE A 112 14.17 2.79 9.80
CA PHE A 112 13.54 3.82 10.64
C PHE A 112 14.34 4.08 11.93
N PRO A 113 14.76 3.08 12.73
CA PRO A 113 15.57 3.34 13.93
C PRO A 113 16.95 3.94 13.66
N PHE A 114 17.59 3.58 12.53
CA PHE A 114 18.91 4.09 12.16
C PHE A 114 18.86 5.32 11.24
N ARG A 115 17.69 5.95 11.07
CA ARG A 115 17.48 7.07 10.13
C ARG A 115 18.50 8.20 10.28
N ASP A 116 18.86 8.58 11.51
CA ASP A 116 19.75 9.72 11.79
C ASP A 116 21.17 9.48 11.26
N THR A 117 21.58 8.20 11.17
CA THR A 117 22.88 7.79 10.62
C THR A 117 22.83 7.52 9.12
N LEU A 118 21.67 7.09 8.61
CA LEU A 118 21.49 6.71 7.21
C LEU A 118 21.21 7.91 6.31
N HIS A 119 20.65 8.99 6.85
CA HIS A 119 20.31 10.20 6.10
C HIS A 119 21.56 11.04 5.84
N PRO A 120 21.92 11.31 4.57
CA PRO A 120 23.12 12.06 4.22
C PRO A 120 22.93 13.57 4.42
N HIS A 121 22.74 14.01 5.67
CA HIS A 121 22.48 15.41 6.01
C HIS A 121 23.58 16.35 5.51
N ALA A 122 24.85 16.05 5.80
CA ALA A 122 25.98 16.90 5.43
C ALA A 122 26.11 17.11 3.91
N LEU A 123 25.89 16.05 3.12
CA LEU A 123 25.95 16.15 1.66
C LEU A 123 24.76 16.96 1.11
N ALA A 124 23.57 16.77 1.70
CA ALA A 124 22.40 17.54 1.33
C ALA A 124 22.55 19.03 1.68
N ASP A 125 23.21 19.35 2.79
CA ASP A 125 23.53 20.73 3.18
C ASP A 125 24.47 21.38 2.16
N GLN A 126 25.54 20.69 1.74
CA GLN A 126 26.44 21.16 0.69
C GLN A 126 25.70 21.42 -0.64
N TRP A 127 24.82 20.51 -1.04
CA TRP A 127 24.03 20.67 -2.26
C TRP A 127 23.04 21.83 -2.18
N GLN A 128 22.51 22.11 -0.99
CA GLN A 128 21.60 23.22 -0.77
C GLN A 128 22.31 24.59 -0.86
N GLU A 129 23.62 24.64 -0.59
CA GLU A 129 24.44 25.84 -0.78
C GLU A 129 24.83 26.08 -2.25
N ILE A 130 25.04 25.00 -3.02
CA ILE A 130 25.51 25.07 -4.41
C ILE A 130 24.35 25.21 -5.40
N LEU A 131 23.23 24.54 -5.15
CA LEU A 131 22.11 24.45 -6.10
C LEU A 131 21.10 25.59 -5.92
N PRO A 132 20.39 25.99 -7.00
CA PRO A 132 19.30 26.96 -6.88
C PRO A 132 18.18 26.46 -5.97
N LYS A 133 17.49 27.40 -5.30
CA LYS A 133 16.38 27.11 -4.37
C LYS A 133 15.27 26.21 -4.94
N GLY A 134 15.09 26.21 -6.27
CA GLY A 134 14.13 25.33 -6.95
C GLY A 134 14.43 23.84 -6.79
N PHE A 135 15.66 23.45 -6.44
CA PHE A 135 16.07 22.06 -6.22
C PHE A 135 15.82 21.56 -4.79
N ASN A 136 15.33 22.41 -3.88
CA ASN A 136 15.13 22.04 -2.48
C ASN A 136 14.26 20.78 -2.31
N GLY A 137 13.23 20.61 -3.15
CA GLY A 137 12.42 19.40 -3.11
C GLY A 137 13.18 18.13 -3.52
N LEU A 138 14.09 18.21 -4.50
CA LEU A 138 14.97 17.10 -4.89
C LEU A 138 16.00 16.77 -3.81
N ILE A 139 16.55 17.81 -3.19
CA ILE A 139 17.50 17.65 -2.08
C ILE A 139 16.80 17.03 -0.88
N ALA A 140 15.55 17.44 -0.58
CA ALA A 140 14.78 16.90 0.53
C ALA A 140 14.47 15.40 0.38
N ILE A 141 14.07 14.95 -0.83
CA ILE A 141 13.83 13.51 -1.08
C ILE A 141 15.12 12.69 -1.01
N PHE A 142 16.26 13.28 -1.39
CA PHE A 142 17.57 12.64 -1.29
C PHE A 142 18.07 12.57 0.17
N ARG A 143 17.99 13.69 0.90
CA ARG A 143 18.33 13.78 2.32
C ARG A 143 17.57 12.73 3.13
N ASN A 144 16.26 12.61 2.89
CA ASN A 144 15.38 11.71 3.62
C ASN A 144 15.08 10.41 2.83
N TRP A 145 16.09 9.80 2.20
CA TRP A 145 15.88 8.72 1.24
C TRP A 145 15.16 7.50 1.83
N THR A 146 15.33 7.16 3.11
CA THR A 146 14.62 6.01 3.69
C THR A 146 13.11 6.25 3.73
N TYR A 147 12.69 7.49 4.01
CA TYR A 147 11.29 7.92 3.95
C TYR A 147 10.80 7.99 2.51
N THR A 148 11.65 8.44 1.59
CA THR A 148 11.34 8.42 0.15
C THR A 148 11.09 7.00 -0.33
N THR A 149 11.92 6.02 0.05
CA THR A 149 11.72 4.62 -0.29
C THR A 149 10.46 4.05 0.36
N PHE A 150 10.17 4.39 1.62
CA PHE A 150 8.90 4.02 2.27
C PHE A 150 7.69 4.56 1.51
N TYR A 151 7.77 5.81 1.05
CA TYR A 151 6.73 6.42 0.25
C TYR A 151 6.52 5.65 -1.06
N ILE A 152 7.60 5.38 -1.80
CA ILE A 152 7.56 4.60 -3.04
C ILE A 152 6.88 3.25 -2.79
N MET A 153 7.33 2.50 -1.78
CA MET A 153 6.79 1.17 -1.47
C MET A 153 5.32 1.23 -1.04
N SER A 154 4.92 2.28 -0.33
CA SER A 154 3.51 2.51 0.06
C SER A 154 2.61 2.82 -1.15
N GLU A 155 3.10 3.58 -2.13
CA GLU A 155 2.38 3.82 -3.39
C GLU A 155 2.29 2.55 -4.23
N MET A 156 3.41 1.84 -4.36
CA MET A 156 3.48 0.60 -5.13
C MET A 156 2.64 -0.51 -4.51
N TRP A 157 2.36 -0.50 -3.19
CA TRP A 157 1.38 -1.39 -2.58
C TRP A 157 -0.01 -1.21 -3.18
N SER A 158 -0.47 0.03 -3.34
CA SER A 158 -1.78 0.32 -3.94
C SER A 158 -1.85 -0.13 -5.40
N THR A 159 -0.81 0.21 -6.18
CA THR A 159 -0.79 -0.12 -7.61
C THR A 159 -0.58 -1.62 -7.85
N MET A 160 0.41 -2.24 -7.22
CA MET A 160 0.77 -3.63 -7.50
C MET A 160 -0.08 -4.63 -6.73
N ILE A 161 -0.18 -4.48 -5.40
CA ILE A 161 -0.87 -5.47 -4.58
C ILE A 161 -2.39 -5.31 -4.69
N MET A 162 -2.89 -4.10 -4.42
CA MET A 162 -4.33 -3.83 -4.40
C MET A 162 -4.95 -3.78 -5.80
N THR A 163 -4.26 -3.21 -6.80
CA THR A 163 -4.83 -3.09 -8.14
C THR A 163 -4.49 -4.28 -9.03
N VAL A 164 -3.21 -4.54 -9.29
CA VAL A 164 -2.81 -5.57 -10.26
C VAL A 164 -3.05 -6.99 -9.73
N LEU A 165 -2.46 -7.34 -8.58
CA LEU A 165 -2.48 -8.71 -8.07
C LEU A 165 -3.85 -9.13 -7.56
N PHE A 166 -4.49 -8.29 -6.74
CA PHE A 166 -5.79 -8.65 -6.17
C PHE A 166 -6.86 -8.78 -7.25
N TRP A 167 -6.98 -7.83 -8.19
CA TRP A 167 -7.99 -7.96 -9.24
C TRP A 167 -7.65 -9.04 -10.26
N GLY A 168 -6.37 -9.31 -10.51
CA GLY A 168 -5.94 -10.48 -11.28
C GLY A 168 -6.43 -11.79 -10.65
N PHE A 169 -6.28 -11.93 -9.35
CA PHE A 169 -6.78 -13.08 -8.58
C PHE A 169 -8.31 -13.13 -8.51
N ALA A 170 -8.97 -12.00 -8.21
CA ALA A 170 -10.42 -11.93 -8.06
C ALA A 170 -11.15 -12.29 -9.35
N ASN A 171 -10.65 -11.83 -10.50
CA ASN A 171 -11.19 -12.15 -11.83
C ASN A 171 -11.03 -13.62 -12.21
N GLU A 172 -10.01 -14.31 -11.69
CA GLU A 172 -9.80 -15.73 -11.95
C GLU A 172 -10.72 -16.62 -11.12
N VAL A 173 -10.91 -16.28 -9.84
CA VAL A 173 -11.75 -17.05 -8.91
C VAL A 173 -13.24 -16.79 -9.16
N THR A 174 -13.59 -15.60 -9.66
CA THR A 174 -14.99 -15.16 -9.80
C THR A 174 -15.48 -15.28 -11.24
N SER A 175 -16.49 -16.13 -11.46
CA SER A 175 -17.16 -16.21 -12.76
C SER A 175 -17.91 -14.91 -13.08
N PHE A 176 -17.93 -14.50 -14.35
CA PHE A 176 -18.56 -13.26 -14.84
C PHE A 176 -19.98 -13.02 -14.31
N ARG A 177 -20.80 -14.07 -14.22
CA ARG A 177 -22.19 -14.02 -13.75
C ARG A 177 -22.34 -13.60 -12.27
N ASN A 178 -21.34 -13.87 -11.44
CA ASN A 178 -21.33 -13.55 -10.00
C ASN A 178 -20.53 -12.27 -9.67
N GLY A 179 -19.68 -11.80 -10.59
CA GLY A 179 -18.77 -10.68 -10.37
C GLY A 179 -19.43 -9.42 -9.84
N LYS A 180 -20.57 -9.00 -10.42
CA LYS A 180 -21.28 -7.78 -9.99
C LYS A 180 -21.64 -7.78 -8.50
N ARG A 181 -22.11 -8.93 -7.98
CA ARG A 181 -22.55 -9.07 -6.57
C ARG A 181 -21.33 -9.09 -5.64
N TYR A 182 -20.29 -9.81 -6.03
CA TYR A 182 -19.07 -9.93 -5.23
C TYR A 182 -18.35 -8.60 -5.13
N TYR A 183 -18.19 -7.90 -6.25
CA TYR A 183 -17.42 -6.66 -6.31
C TYR A 183 -18.11 -5.53 -5.54
N ALA A 184 -19.44 -5.51 -5.50
CA ALA A 184 -20.20 -4.58 -4.66
C ALA A 184 -19.90 -4.80 -3.16
N ILE A 185 -19.89 -6.04 -2.69
CA ILE A 185 -19.61 -6.35 -1.27
C ILE A 185 -18.13 -6.14 -0.95
N LEU A 186 -17.22 -6.45 -1.87
CA LEU A 186 -15.80 -6.12 -1.73
C LEU A 186 -15.59 -4.61 -1.57
N ALA A 187 -16.29 -3.78 -2.34
CA ALA A 187 -16.25 -2.33 -2.21
C ALA A 187 -16.77 -1.86 -0.83
N LEU A 188 -17.83 -2.48 -0.30
CA LEU A 188 -18.27 -2.21 1.08
C LEU A 188 -17.20 -2.59 2.11
N GLY A 189 -16.54 -3.74 1.92
CA GLY A 189 -15.42 -4.17 2.74
C GLY A 189 -14.25 -3.19 2.73
N ALA A 190 -13.91 -2.64 1.57
CA ALA A 190 -12.86 -1.62 1.45
C ALA A 190 -13.20 -0.34 2.23
N ASN A 191 -14.45 0.12 2.19
CA ASN A 191 -14.89 1.27 2.97
C ASN A 191 -14.83 1.00 4.48
N LEU A 192 -15.23 -0.21 4.91
CA LEU A 192 -15.10 -0.63 6.30
C LEU A 192 -13.63 -0.66 6.74
N ALA A 193 -12.74 -1.17 5.88
CA ALA A 193 -11.30 -1.18 6.13
C ALA A 193 -10.75 0.24 6.33
N THR A 194 -11.20 1.21 5.52
CA THR A 194 -10.85 2.63 5.68
C THR A 194 -11.27 3.16 7.06
N ILE A 195 -12.52 2.95 7.48
CA ILE A 195 -13.02 3.42 8.78
C ILE A 195 -12.19 2.82 9.93
N LEU A 196 -11.98 1.50 9.88
CA LEU A 196 -11.25 0.80 10.94
C LEU A 196 -9.78 1.20 10.99
N SER A 197 -9.12 1.39 9.85
CA SER A 197 -7.73 1.87 9.80
C SER A 197 -7.60 3.26 10.41
N GLY A 198 -8.52 4.19 10.12
CA GLY A 198 -8.50 5.54 10.69
C GLY A 198 -8.71 5.51 12.21
N ARG A 199 -9.64 4.70 12.70
CA ARG A 199 -9.86 4.51 14.14
C ARG A 199 -8.64 3.91 14.83
N LEU A 200 -8.03 2.86 14.27
CA LEU A 200 -6.84 2.25 14.84
C LEU A 200 -5.68 3.25 14.88
N SER A 201 -5.39 3.94 13.77
CA SER A 201 -4.32 4.94 13.71
C SER A 201 -4.53 6.04 14.76
N SER A 202 -5.77 6.51 14.95
CA SER A 202 -6.07 7.51 15.99
C SER A 202 -5.80 7.00 17.40
N VAL A 203 -6.16 5.75 17.72
CA VAL A 203 -5.94 5.17 19.05
C VAL A 203 -4.45 4.96 19.31
N VAL A 204 -3.72 4.45 18.31
CA VAL A 204 -2.27 4.23 18.43
C VAL A 204 -1.53 5.55 18.63
N CYS A 205 -1.91 6.61 17.92
CA CYS A 205 -1.28 7.94 18.08
C CYS A 205 -1.59 8.62 19.43
N GLN A 206 -2.64 8.23 20.14
CA GLN A 206 -2.98 8.78 21.46
C GLN A 206 -2.16 8.19 22.60
N HIS A 207 -1.62 6.98 22.43
CA HIS A 207 -0.75 6.37 23.43
C HIS A 207 0.64 7.03 23.40
N GLN A 208 1.14 7.43 24.58
CA GLN A 208 2.50 7.93 24.72
C GLN A 208 3.50 6.85 24.27
N TYR A 209 4.50 7.30 23.51
CA TYR A 209 5.64 6.50 23.07
C TYR A 209 6.20 5.67 24.24
N ASN A 210 6.25 4.34 24.07
CA ASN A 210 6.86 3.47 25.06
C ASN A 210 8.38 3.43 24.84
N PRO A 211 9.20 4.01 25.74
CA PRO A 211 10.65 4.05 25.57
C PRO A 211 11.34 2.68 25.62
N SER A 212 10.63 1.61 26.02
CA SER A 212 11.16 0.25 26.00
C SER A 212 11.07 -0.44 24.62
N LEU A 213 10.37 0.15 23.66
CA LEU A 213 10.33 -0.36 22.30
C LEU A 213 11.54 0.18 21.52
N PRO A 214 12.23 -0.66 20.71
CA PRO A 214 13.44 -0.26 19.97
C PRO A 214 13.17 0.73 18.82
N PHE A 215 11.96 1.27 18.71
CA PHE A 215 11.50 2.14 17.62
C PHE A 215 11.66 3.62 17.98
N ARG A 216 12.89 4.10 18.25
CA ARG A 216 13.15 5.55 18.40
C ARG A 216 12.97 6.31 17.09
#